data_AF-A0A352KDS1-F1
#
_entry.id   AF-A0A352KDS1-F1
#
_cell.length_a   1.000
_cell.length_b   1.000
_cell.length_c   1.000
_cell.angle_alpha   90.00
_cell.angle_beta   90.00
_cell.angle_gamma   90.00
#
_symmetry.space_group_name_H-M   'P 1'
#
loop_
_entity.id
_entity.type
_entity.pdbx_description
1 polymer ?
#
loop_
_entity_poly.entity_id
_entity_poly.type
_entity_poly.pdbx_seq_one_letter_code
_entity_poly.pdbx_strand_id
1 'polypeptide(L)'
;GRPRKIAVGSWILPAFKLLARMKGLRQSPLNPFGWSADRRLEKALIAEYEDAIERILGRLTAENHETAVAIANLPDDIRGFGPVKQAAANATRHRAMQLLSQFTANRDLKEAM
;
A
#
# COMPACT_ATOMS: atom_id res chain seq x y z
N GLY A 1 20.51 1.83 -4.29
CA GLY A 1 21.00 3.20 -4.62
C GLY A 1 19.92 3.97 -5.37
N ARG A 2 19.96 5.32 -5.37
CA ARG A 2 18.99 6.14 -6.12
C ARG A 2 19.22 6.00 -7.63
N PRO A 3 18.17 6.00 -8.47
CA PRO A 3 18.33 5.97 -9.91
C PRO A 3 19.11 7.20 -10.39
N ARG A 4 20.07 7.00 -11.30
CA ARG A 4 20.84 8.09 -11.90
C ARG A 4 19.96 8.88 -12.84
N LYS A 5 20.12 10.20 -12.84
CA LYS A 5 19.50 11.07 -13.84
C LYS A 5 20.05 10.70 -15.22
N ILE A 6 19.15 10.60 -16.20
CA ILE A 6 19.50 10.38 -17.60
C ILE A 6 18.86 11.49 -18.44
N ALA A 7 19.56 11.94 -19.48
CA ALA A 7 18.99 12.80 -20.50
C ALA A 7 18.41 11.92 -21.61
N VAL A 8 17.18 12.21 -22.02
CA VAL A 8 16.51 11.48 -23.09
C VAL A 8 16.25 12.46 -24.23
N GLY A 9 16.70 12.12 -25.44
CA GLY A 9 16.54 12.96 -26.63
C GLY A 9 15.13 12.90 -27.23
N SER A 10 14.88 13.74 -28.25
CA SER A 10 13.57 13.89 -28.92
C SER A 10 12.98 12.59 -29.49
N TRP A 11 13.80 11.55 -29.68
CA TRP A 11 13.37 10.21 -30.10
C TRP A 11 12.36 9.55 -29.15
N ILE A 12 12.24 10.02 -27.89
CA ILE A 12 11.28 9.47 -26.92
C ILE A 12 9.83 9.88 -27.19
N LEU A 13 9.62 11.01 -27.87
CA LEU A 13 8.28 11.52 -28.17
C LEU A 13 7.44 10.53 -29.01
N PRO A 14 7.94 9.95 -30.12
CA PRO A 14 7.19 8.91 -30.84
C PRO A 14 6.97 7.64 -29.99
N ALA A 15 7.91 7.26 -29.12
CA ALA A 15 7.73 6.12 -28.22
C ALA A 15 6.56 6.36 -27.22
N PHE A 16 6.45 7.57 -26.66
CA PHE A 16 5.31 7.92 -25.80
C PHE A 16 3.98 7.94 -26.56
N LYS A 17 3.96 8.34 -27.84
CA LYS A 17 2.74 8.24 -28.68
C LYS A 17 2.29 6.78 -28.86
N LEU A 18 3.22 5.85 -29.06
CA LEU A 18 2.91 4.42 -29.12
C LEU A 18 2.38 3.91 -27.79
N LEU A 19 3.05 4.22 -26.67
CA LEU A 19 2.62 3.83 -25.34
C LEU A 19 1.23 4.38 -24.97
N ALA A 20 0.88 5.57 -25.45
CA ALA A 20 -0.45 6.15 -25.24
C ALA A 20 -1.56 5.31 -25.88
N ARG A 21 -1.33 4.74 -27.08
CA ARG A 21 -2.27 3.82 -27.75
C ARG A 21 -2.40 2.49 -27.01
N MET A 22 -1.39 2.11 -26.24
CA MET A 22 -1.36 0.89 -25.42
C MET A 22 -2.00 1.08 -24.04
N LYS A 23 -2.76 2.17 -23.80
CA LYS A 23 -3.45 2.42 -22.51
C LYS A 23 -4.33 1.23 -22.07
N GLY A 24 -4.93 0.50 -23.00
CA GLY A 24 -5.74 -0.69 -22.71
C GLY A 24 -4.95 -1.86 -22.09
N LEU A 25 -3.62 -1.87 -22.20
CA LEU A 25 -2.78 -2.86 -21.50
C LEU A 25 -2.63 -2.55 -20.01
N ARG A 26 -3.04 -1.36 -19.54
CA ARG A 26 -3.07 -1.09 -18.09
C ARG A 26 -4.02 -2.07 -17.42
N GLN A 27 -3.64 -2.56 -16.26
CA GLN A 27 -4.39 -3.59 -15.51
C GLN A 27 -4.57 -4.93 -16.24
N SER A 28 -4.02 -5.11 -17.45
CA SER A 28 -4.00 -6.37 -18.18
C SER A 28 -2.80 -7.24 -17.77
N PRO A 29 -2.90 -8.59 -17.89
CA PRO A 29 -1.75 -9.49 -17.77
C PRO A 29 -0.60 -9.16 -18.73
N LEU A 30 -0.91 -8.57 -19.89
CA LEU A 30 0.06 -8.19 -20.91
C LEU A 30 0.78 -6.86 -20.61
N ASN A 31 0.67 -6.33 -19.38
CA ASN A 31 1.34 -5.11 -18.98
C ASN A 31 2.81 -5.38 -18.59
N PRO A 32 3.82 -4.96 -19.39
CA PRO A 32 5.23 -5.17 -19.04
C PRO A 32 5.63 -4.43 -17.75
N PHE A 33 4.97 -3.31 -17.44
CA PHE A 33 5.22 -2.55 -16.22
C PHE A 33 4.57 -3.16 -14.97
N GLY A 34 3.70 -4.16 -15.15
CA GLY A 34 3.01 -4.86 -14.06
C GLY A 34 3.96 -5.63 -13.13
N TRP A 35 5.15 -5.95 -13.61
CA TRP A 35 6.16 -6.76 -12.92
C TRP A 35 7.21 -5.91 -12.19
N SER A 36 7.13 -4.57 -12.31
CA SER A 36 8.03 -3.67 -11.59
C SER A 36 7.90 -3.82 -10.08
N ALA A 37 8.99 -3.59 -9.35
CA ALA A 37 9.02 -3.67 -7.89
C ALA A 37 7.99 -2.72 -7.26
N ASP A 38 7.87 -1.50 -7.79
CA ASP A 38 6.90 -0.52 -7.31
C ASP A 38 5.46 -0.98 -7.54
N ARG A 39 5.14 -1.56 -8.70
CA ARG A 39 3.78 -2.05 -8.96
C ARG A 39 3.43 -3.27 -8.11
N ARG A 40 4.40 -4.16 -7.85
CA ARG A 40 4.23 -5.29 -6.93
C ARG A 40 3.96 -4.81 -5.52
N LEU A 41 4.72 -3.82 -5.04
CA LEU A 41 4.50 -3.21 -3.73
C LEU A 41 3.11 -2.59 -3.62
N GLU A 42 2.69 -1.80 -4.61
CA GLU A 42 1.35 -1.19 -4.60
C GLU A 42 0.22 -2.22 -4.53
N LYS A 43 0.33 -3.32 -5.29
CA LYS A 43 -0.67 -4.40 -5.22
C LYS A 43 -0.66 -5.09 -3.86
N ALA A 44 0.51 -5.35 -3.29
CA ALA A 44 0.63 -5.92 -1.96
C ALA A 44 0.00 -5.02 -0.89
N LEU A 45 0.26 -3.71 -0.94
CA LEU A 45 -0.31 -2.73 -0.01
C LEU A 45 -1.84 -2.65 -0.08
N ILE A 46 -2.43 -2.77 -1.28
CA ILE A 46 -3.89 -2.83 -1.43
C ILE A 46 -4.44 -4.07 -0.70
N ALA A 47 -3.87 -5.26 -0.98
CA ALA A 47 -4.32 -6.49 -0.37
C ALA A 47 -4.11 -6.51 1.16
N GLU A 48 -2.97 -6.00 1.64
CA GLU A 48 -2.68 -5.85 3.08
C GLU A 48 -3.70 -4.94 3.77
N TYR A 49 -4.10 -3.84 3.11
CA TYR A 49 -5.12 -2.93 3.64
C TYR A 49 -6.51 -3.57 3.65
N GLU A 50 -6.92 -4.23 2.56
CA GLU A 50 -8.21 -4.92 2.49
C GLU A 50 -8.33 -5.99 3.59
N ASP A 51 -7.30 -6.82 3.79
CA ASP A 51 -7.24 -7.81 4.87
C ASP A 51 -7.27 -7.15 6.26
N ALA A 52 -6.58 -6.04 6.47
CA ALA A 52 -6.64 -5.30 7.72
C ALA A 52 -8.06 -4.76 8.00
N ILE A 53 -8.74 -4.21 6.99
CA ILE A 53 -10.11 -3.71 7.11
C ILE A 53 -11.10 -4.83 7.41
N GLU A 54 -10.99 -5.97 6.71
CA GLU A 54 -11.84 -7.14 6.98
C GLU A 54 -11.68 -7.64 8.42
N ARG A 55 -10.44 -7.70 8.92
CA ARG A 55 -10.14 -8.11 10.30
C ARG A 55 -10.73 -7.20 11.35
N ILE A 56 -10.64 -5.87 11.17
CA ILE A 56 -11.19 -4.93 12.14
C ILE A 56 -12.72 -4.90 12.10
N LEU A 57 -13.34 -4.98 10.91
CA LEU A 57 -14.79 -4.98 10.77
C LEU A 57 -15.45 -6.18 11.45
N GLY A 58 -14.82 -7.36 11.38
CA GLY A 58 -15.32 -8.57 12.03
C GLY A 58 -15.28 -8.55 13.57
N ARG A 59 -14.60 -7.56 14.18
CA ARG A 59 -14.34 -7.51 15.63
C ARG A 59 -14.48 -6.11 16.23
N LEU A 60 -15.12 -5.20 15.51
CA LEU A 60 -15.27 -3.80 15.91
C LEU A 60 -16.24 -3.68 17.10
N THR A 61 -15.83 -2.94 18.12
CA THR A 61 -16.64 -2.56 19.27
C THR A 61 -16.48 -1.06 19.55
N ALA A 62 -17.26 -0.51 20.48
CA ALA A 62 -17.14 0.89 20.88
C ALA A 62 -15.77 1.19 21.52
N GLU A 63 -15.22 0.23 22.26
CA GLU A 63 -13.98 0.38 23.04
C GLU A 63 -12.71 0.28 22.19
N ASN A 64 -12.75 -0.46 21.07
CA ASN A 64 -11.62 -0.58 20.15
C ASN A 64 -11.75 0.30 18.90
N HIS A 65 -12.79 1.14 18.85
CA HIS A 65 -13.10 2.00 17.71
C HIS A 65 -11.94 2.94 17.34
N GLU A 66 -11.33 3.60 18.33
CA GLU A 66 -10.21 4.52 18.08
C GLU A 66 -9.02 3.79 17.43
N THR A 67 -8.68 2.60 17.92
CA THR A 67 -7.62 1.76 17.35
C THR A 67 -7.98 1.30 15.94
N ALA A 68 -9.26 0.96 15.68
CA ALA A 68 -9.73 0.60 14.34
C ALA A 68 -9.58 1.75 13.34
N VAL A 69 -9.94 2.97 13.76
CA VAL A 69 -9.75 4.19 12.95
C VAL A 69 -8.26 4.44 12.69
N ALA A 70 -7.41 4.27 13.70
CA ALA A 70 -5.96 4.40 13.52
C ALA A 70 -5.40 3.38 12.52
N ILE A 71 -5.90 2.13 12.52
CA ILE A 71 -5.53 1.12 11.51
C ILE A 71 -6.01 1.53 10.12
N ALA A 72 -7.25 2.01 10.00
CA ALA A 72 -7.82 2.44 8.72
C ALA A 72 -7.07 3.64 8.10
N ASN A 73 -6.46 4.49 8.92
CA ASN A 73 -5.70 5.65 8.47
C ASN A 73 -4.25 5.35 8.06
N LEU A 74 -3.72 4.14 8.31
CA LEU A 74 -2.34 3.76 7.98
C LEU A 74 -1.91 4.01 6.52
N PRO A 75 -2.76 3.84 5.48
CA PRO A 75 -2.35 4.11 4.11
C PRO A 75 -1.87 5.53 3.86
N ASP A 76 -2.36 6.51 4.63
CA ASP A 76 -2.00 7.92 4.48
C ASP A 76 -0.54 8.22 4.83
N ASP A 77 0.11 7.34 5.59
CA ASP A 77 1.53 7.43 5.95
C ASP A 77 2.45 6.96 4.81
N ILE A 78 1.92 6.20 3.84
CA ILE A 78 2.70 5.66 2.73
C ILE A 78 2.76 6.66 1.57
N ARG A 79 3.66 7.64 1.69
CA ARG A 79 3.85 8.71 0.69
C ARG A 79 5.16 8.59 -0.09
N GLY A 80 5.27 9.33 -1.18
CA GLY A 80 6.47 9.45 -2.01
C GLY A 80 6.59 8.38 -3.11
N PHE A 81 7.80 8.26 -3.68
CA PHE A 81 8.07 7.41 -4.85
C PHE A 81 9.33 6.55 -4.65
N GLY A 82 9.35 5.40 -5.33
CA GLY A 82 10.48 4.47 -5.35
C GLY A 82 10.99 4.12 -3.94
N PRO A 83 12.28 4.38 -3.63
CA PRO A 83 12.85 4.05 -2.32
C PRO A 83 12.16 4.71 -1.13
N VAL A 84 11.60 5.91 -1.31
CA VAL A 84 10.90 6.64 -0.23
C VAL A 84 9.60 5.92 0.12
N LYS A 85 8.82 5.53 -0.90
CA LYS A 85 7.58 4.75 -0.71
C LYS A 85 7.87 3.40 -0.08
N GLN A 86 8.94 2.72 -0.49
CA GLN A 86 9.36 1.43 0.09
C GLN A 86 9.70 1.55 1.58
N ALA A 87 10.46 2.59 1.97
CA ALA A 87 10.79 2.83 3.38
C ALA A 87 9.53 3.17 4.20
N ALA A 88 8.65 4.03 3.68
CA ALA A 88 7.39 4.38 4.33
C ALA A 88 6.47 3.16 4.50
N ALA A 89 6.37 2.29 3.48
CA ALA A 89 5.61 1.05 3.55
C ALA A 89 6.13 0.12 4.66
N ASN A 90 7.45 -0.04 4.79
CA ASN A 90 8.04 -0.87 5.84
C ASN A 90 7.77 -0.29 7.24
N ALA A 91 7.93 1.02 7.43
CA ALA A 91 7.61 1.68 8.69
C ALA A 91 6.12 1.53 9.05
N THR A 92 5.24 1.69 8.07
CA THR A 92 3.79 1.54 8.23
C THR A 92 3.41 0.12 8.62
N ARG A 93 4.05 -0.91 8.05
CA ARG A 93 3.84 -2.32 8.46
C ARG A 93 4.20 -2.56 9.92
N HIS A 94 5.31 -1.99 10.41
CA HIS A 94 5.64 -2.08 11.83
C HIS A 94 4.57 -1.43 12.71
N ARG A 95 4.05 -0.27 12.30
CA ARG A 95 2.96 0.41 13.00
C ARG A 95 1.66 -0.40 12.95
N ALA A 96 1.35 -1.01 11.81
CA ALA A 96 0.18 -1.87 11.62
C ALA A 96 0.21 -3.06 12.60
N MET A 97 1.35 -3.73 12.74
CA MET A 97 1.50 -4.83 13.69
C MET A 97 1.21 -4.40 15.12
N GLN A 98 1.74 -3.24 15.55
CA GLN A 98 1.49 -2.69 16.89
C GLN A 98 0.00 -2.41 17.12
N LEU A 99 -0.66 -1.75 16.17
CA LEU A 99 -2.06 -1.38 16.28
C LEU A 99 -2.98 -2.62 16.27
N LEU A 100 -2.69 -3.62 15.43
CA LEU A 100 -3.45 -4.87 15.39
C LEU A 100 -3.34 -5.67 16.69
N SER A 101 -2.15 -5.67 17.32
CA SER A 101 -1.98 -6.27 18.66
C SER A 101 -2.80 -5.54 19.71
N GLN A 102 -2.78 -4.20 19.72
CA GLN A 102 -3.59 -3.38 20.63
C GLN A 102 -5.10 -3.58 20.42
N PHE A 103 -5.52 -3.64 19.16
CA PHE A 103 -6.92 -3.85 18.79
C PHE A 103 -7.47 -5.18 19.32
N THR A 104 -6.65 -6.23 19.28
CA THR A 104 -7.03 -7.55 19.80
C THR A 104 -7.03 -7.57 21.34
N ALA A 105 -6.01 -6.99 21.98
CA ALA A 105 -5.89 -6.95 23.44
C ALA A 105 -7.05 -6.20 24.13
N ASN A 106 -7.52 -5.08 23.55
CA ASN A 106 -8.64 -4.31 24.10
C ASN A 106 -9.95 -5.11 24.18
N ARG A 107 -10.12 -6.12 23.32
CA ARG A 107 -11.29 -7.01 23.35
C ARG A 107 -11.16 -8.09 24.42
N ASP A 108 -10.00 -8.75 24.47
CA ASP A 108 -9.78 -9.92 25.34
C ASP A 108 -9.84 -9.54 26.83
N LEU A 109 -9.49 -8.30 27.19
CA LEU A 109 -9.68 -7.77 28.56
C LEU A 109 -11.16 -7.76 29.00
N LYS A 110 -12.11 -7.65 28.08
CA LYS A 110 -13.54 -7.61 28.40
C LYS A 110 -14.18 -9.00 28.41
N GLU A 111 -13.73 -9.93 27.58
CA GLU A 111 -14.19 -11.33 27.69
C GLU A 111 -13.75 -11.97 29.03
N ALA A 112 -12.69 -11.45 29.64
CA ALA A 112 -12.17 -11.89 30.93
C ALA A 112 -12.79 -11.18 32.17
N MET A 113 -13.60 -10.13 31.98
CA MET A 113 -14.24 -9.33 33.04
C MET A 113 -15.75 -9.56 33.10
#